data_AF-A0A7X6UR03-F1
#
_entry.id   AF-A0A7X6UR03-F1
#
_cell.length_a   1.000
_cell.length_b   1.000
_cell.length_c   1.000
_cell.angle_alpha   90.00
_cell.angle_beta   90.00
_cell.angle_gamma   90.00
#
_symmetry.space_group_name_H-M   'P 1'
#
loop_
_entity.id
_entity.type
_entity.pdbx_description
1 polymer ?
#
loop_
_entity_poly.entity_id
_entity_poly.type
_entity_poly.pdbx_seq_one_letter_code
_entity_poly.pdbx_strand_id
1 'polypeptide(L)' 'MIRVHVICEGSTEEDFVRDILAAHLNKKEIYLLPSCIGKVGHKGGNVNLQRLETDVKNRLLE' A
#
# COMPACT_ATOMS: atom_id res chain seq x y z
N MET A 1 4.24 18.05 4.85
CA MET A 1 4.53 16.67 4.42
C MET A 1 3.40 15.73 4.80
N ILE A 2 2.78 15.07 3.82
CA ILE A 2 1.72 14.08 4.03
C ILE A 2 2.26 12.69 3.66
N ARG A 3 2.04 11.69 4.51
CA ARG A 3 2.35 10.29 4.22
C ARG A 3 1.04 9.54 3.99
N VAL A 4 0.96 8.77 2.91
CA VAL A 4 -0.22 7.97 2.57
C VAL A 4 0.20 6.53 2.42
N HIS A 5 -0.33 5.67 3.29
CA HIS A 5 -0.15 4.24 3.18
C HIS A 5 -1.19 3.69 2.20
N VAL A 6 -0.72 3.02 1.15
CA VAL A 6 -1.59 2.42 0.12
C VAL A 6 -1.48 0.91 0.26
N ILE A 7 -2.60 0.26 0.57
CA ILE A 7 -2.68 -1.21 0.68
C ILE A 7 -3.30 -1.73 -0.61
N CYS A 8 -2.48 -2.41 -1.40
CA CYS A 8 -2.79 -2.98 -2.70
C CYS A 8 -3.21 -4.44 -2.56
N GLU A 9 -4.03 -4.95 -3.49
CA GLU A 9 -4.36 -6.37 -3.53
C GLU A 9 -3.18 -7.21 -4.03
N GLY A 10 -2.50 -6.75 -5.08
CA GLY A 10 -1.41 -7.47 -5.73
C GLY A 10 -0.20 -6.60 -6.06
N SER A 11 0.82 -7.27 -6.60
CA SER A 11 2.11 -6.66 -6.92
C SER A 11 2.01 -5.64 -8.05
N THR A 12 1.14 -5.86 -9.03
CA THR A 12 0.97 -4.93 -10.15
C THR A 12 0.45 -3.58 -9.68
N GLU A 13 -0.51 -3.55 -8.75
CA GLU A 13 -0.98 -2.30 -8.15
C GLU A 13 0.09 -1.66 -7.27
N GLU A 14 0.86 -2.45 -6.52
CA GLU A 14 2.00 -1.95 -5.72
C GLU A 14 3.03 -1.25 -6.60
N ASP A 15 3.40 -1.88 -7.72
CA ASP A 15 4.36 -1.36 -8.70
C ASP A 15 3.83 -0.09 -9.37
N PHE A 16 2.55 -0.06 -9.76
CA PHE A 16 1.93 1.15 -10.29
C PHE A 16 2.00 2.32 -9.31
N VAL A 17 1.68 2.08 -8.04
CA VAL A 17 1.72 3.13 -7.01
C VAL A 17 3.14 3.63 -6.79
N ARG A 18 4.12 2.72 -6.69
CA ARG A 18 5.52 3.03 -6.42
C ARG A 18 6.20 3.74 -7.59
N ASP A 19 6.06 3.20 -8.79
CA ASP A 19 6.89 3.58 -9.93
C ASP A 19 6.25 4.68 -10.79
N ILE A 20 4.92 4.82 -10.75
CA ILE A 20 4.18 5.82 -11.53
C ILE A 20 3.57 6.89 -10.63
N LEU A 21 2.71 6.49 -9.68
CA LEU A 21 1.89 7.45 -8.94
C LEU A 21 2.72 8.27 -7.92
N ALA A 22 3.66 7.64 -7.22
CA ALA A 22 4.49 8.32 -6.22
C ALA A 22 5.33 9.44 -6.84
N ALA A 23 5.91 9.22 -8.02
CA ALA A 23 6.70 10.24 -8.72
C ALA A 23 5.89 11.50 -9.04
N HIS A 24 4.59 11.35 -9.34
CA HIS A 24 3.70 12.48 -9.58
C HIS A 24 3.37 13.26 -8.30
N LEU A 25 3.16 12.56 -7.18
CA LEU A 25 2.73 13.16 -5.91
C LEU A 25 3.86 13.69 -5.03
N ASN A 26 5.08 13.16 -5.17
CA ASN A 26 6.26 13.64 -4.45
C ASN A 26 6.49 15.14 -4.66
N LYS A 27 6.18 15.67 -5.85
CA LYS A 27 6.27 17.10 -6.19
C LYS A 27 5.33 17.98 -5.33
N LYS A 28 4.33 17.38 -4.70
CA LYS A 28 3.36 18.02 -3.81
C LYS A 28 3.62 17.69 -2.33
N GLU A 29 4.79 17.12 -2.02
CA GLU A 29 5.15 16.64 -0.67
C GLU A 29 4.16 15.62 -0.09
N ILE A 30 3.54 14.83 -0.97
CA ILE A 30 2.68 13.70 -0.65
C ILE A 30 3.44 12.43 -1.01
N TYR A 31 3.83 11.67 0.01
CA TYR A 31 4.67 10.49 -0.14
C TYR A 31 3.82 9.23 0.03
N LEU A 32 3.78 8.42 -1.03
CA LEU A 32 3.05 7.17 -1.04
C LEU A 32 3.92 6.02 -0.52
N LEU A 33 3.33 5.18 0.32
CA LEU A 33 3.96 3.99 0.90
C LEU A 33 3.10 2.78 0.52
N PRO A 34 3.32 2.18 -0.67
CA PRO A 34 2.54 1.03 -1.11
C PRO A 34 2.93 -0.25 -0.36
N SER A 35 2.02 -1.22 -0.28
CA SER A 35 2.29 -2.62 0.11
C SER A 35 1.16 -3.51 -0.39
N CYS A 36 1.43 -4.79 -0.63
CA CYS A 36 0.36 -5.78 -0.79
C CYS A 36 -0.32 -6.11 0.56
N ILE A 37 -1.60 -6.48 0.52
CA ILE A 37 -2.37 -6.96 1.66
C ILE A 37 -1.92 -8.36 2.09
N GLY A 38 -1.63 -8.55 3.38
CA GLY A 38 -1.10 -9.80 3.92
C GLY A 38 0.38 -10.04 3.58
N LYS A 39 0.80 -11.32 3.53
CA LYS A 39 2.22 -11.69 3.36
C LYS A 39 2.66 -11.65 1.89
N VAL A 40 3.84 -11.08 1.65
CA VAL A 40 4.55 -11.09 0.37
C VAL A 40 4.62 -12.52 -0.19
N GLY A 41 4.14 -12.71 -1.42
CA GLY A 41 4.22 -13.99 -2.16
C GLY A 41 2.95 -14.85 -2.19
N HIS A 42 1.85 -14.44 -1.54
CA HIS A 42 0.55 -15.10 -1.73
C HIS A 42 -0.18 -14.52 -2.95
N LYS A 43 -0.77 -15.38 -3.79
CA LYS A 43 -1.67 -14.95 -4.87
C LYS A 43 -2.90 -14.26 -4.25
N GLY A 44 -3.28 -13.12 -4.83
CA GLY A 44 -4.43 -12.31 -4.41
C GLY A 44 -5.78 -13.04 -4.51
N GLY A 45 -6.87 -12.34 -4.18
CA GLY A 45 -8.23 -12.86 -4.31
C GLY A 45 -9.01 -13.14 -3.02
N ASN A 46 -8.43 -12.93 -1.83
CA ASN A 46 -9.18 -12.96 -0.57
C ASN A 46 -8.90 -11.71 0.28
N VAL A 47 -9.36 -10.58 -0.24
CA VAL A 47 -9.40 -9.31 0.48
C VAL A 47 -10.59 -9.33 1.43
N ASN A 48 -10.34 -9.23 2.73
CA ASN A 48 -11.39 -9.09 3.73
C ASN A 48 -10.95 -8.09 4.81
N LEU A 49 -11.95 -7.59 5.56
CA LEU A 49 -11.73 -6.53 6.54
C LEU A 49 -10.74 -6.93 7.63
N GLN A 50 -10.77 -8.19 8.10
CA GLN A 50 -9.89 -8.66 9.16
C GLN A 50 -8.41 -8.65 8.74
N ARG A 51 -8.13 -9.03 7.48
CA ARG A 51 -6.78 -8.96 6.91
C ARG A 51 -6.34 -7.51 6.77
N LEU A 52 -7.19 -6.67 6.19
CA LEU A 52 -6.93 -5.25 6.03
C LEU A 52 -6.65 -4.56 7.37
N GLU A 53 -7.41 -4.88 8.41
CA GLU A 53 -7.24 -4.31 9.75
C GLU A 53 -5.85 -4.59 10.31
N THR A 54 -5.32 -5.79 10.07
CA THR A 54 -3.96 -6.16 10.50
C THR A 54 -2.91 -5.29 9.80
N ASP A 55 -3.01 -5.16 8.47
CA ASP A 55 -2.11 -4.32 7.69
C ASP A 55 -2.21 -2.83 8.08
N VAL A 56 -3.43 -2.31 8.26
CA VAL A 56 -3.66 -0.93 8.71
C VAL A 56 -3.02 -0.68 10.08
N LYS A 57 -3.21 -1.60 11.04
CA LYS A 57 -2.62 -1.49 12.38
C LYS A 57 -1.10 -1.47 12.32
N ASN A 58 -0.49 -2.42 11.62
CA ASN A 58 0.97 -2.51 11.50
C ASN A 58 1.57 -1.26 10.82
N ARG A 59 0.83 -0.60 9.93
CA ARG A 59 1.34 0.57 9.20
C ARG A 59 1.11 1.91 9.87
N LEU A 60 0.12 2.01 10.76
CA LEU A 60 -0.24 3.28 11.41
C LEU A 60 0.12 3.33 12.90
N LEU A 61 0.34 2.19 13.56
CA LEU A 61 0.59 2.10 15.00
C LEU A 61 2.03 1.68 15.35
N GLU A 62 2.86 1.33 14.36
CA GLU A 62 4.31 1.11 14.50
C GLU A 62 5.13 2.31 13.99
#